data_AF-A0A3E0H7Q1-F1
#
_entry.id   AF-A0A3E0H7Q1-F1
#
_cell.length_a   1.000
_cell.length_b   1.000
_cell.length_c   1.000
_cell.angle_alpha   90.00
_cell.angle_beta   90.00
_cell.angle_gamma   90.00
#
_symmetry.space_group_name_H-M   'P 1'
#
loop_
_entity.id
_entity.type
_entity.pdbx_description
1 polymer ?
#
loop_
_entity_poly.entity_id
_entity_poly.type
_entity_poly.pdbx_seq_one_letter_code
_entity_poly.pdbx_strand_id
1 'polypeptide(L)'
;MSGRSALTLGVEEEFLLVDGDGRLAAAGPEISEQVSDEDGQVEHELRRCQVESATDVCETAEEVVDGLRGLRDRLAAEAAEQGLRLLASGTAPMADDRPARFTPDVRYHRMAREFGAIALASLTCACHVHVGIPDAATGLHISNHVRPWLPVLLALTANSPYRNGEDTAYASARHLLWQRWPSAGPPPHFDSVDEYESRVDALTVAGAAFDRGMIYWDVRLSAHQPTVEVRIADVLPTPTEAALLAVLVRGLAAQALDTDTPAAIPPPEVLRAWLWRSARDGLTGRCVAPRTGRLVPAWQVVNDLVADLEPWLRANDDADFAAHALDQVRAAGNGAQRQRAAHDGAARMADVLDLLAWPT
;
A
#
# COMPACT_ATOMS: atom_id res chain seq x y z
N MET A 1 33.35 -6.61 0.90
CA MET A 1 32.07 -6.01 0.48
C MET A 1 32.37 -4.61 -0.02
N SER A 2 32.46 -4.42 -1.32
CA SER A 2 32.85 -3.16 -1.97
C SER A 2 31.65 -2.63 -2.75
N GLY A 3 31.15 -1.45 -2.36
CA GLY A 3 30.52 -0.48 -3.26
C GLY A 3 29.23 -0.90 -3.98
N ARG A 4 28.25 -1.48 -3.29
CA ARG A 4 26.85 -1.39 -3.77
C ARG A 4 26.27 -0.10 -3.20
N SER A 5 25.84 0.81 -4.06
CA SER A 5 25.05 1.97 -3.66
C SER A 5 23.77 1.46 -2.99
N ALA A 6 23.38 2.06 -1.87
CA ALA A 6 22.13 1.71 -1.20
C ALA A 6 20.95 1.88 -2.17
N LEU A 7 19.97 0.96 -2.09
CA LEU A 7 18.75 1.07 -2.87
C LEU A 7 17.94 2.24 -2.32
N THR A 8 17.61 3.20 -3.20
CA THR A 8 16.78 4.34 -2.84
C THR A 8 15.32 3.96 -2.73
N LEU A 9 14.58 4.73 -1.93
CA LEU A 9 13.18 4.55 -1.60
C LEU A 9 12.36 5.75 -2.06
N GLY A 10 11.08 5.51 -2.36
CA GLY A 10 10.05 6.54 -2.43
C GLY A 10 8.75 5.95 -1.89
N VAL A 11 7.95 6.74 -1.19
CA VAL A 11 6.69 6.27 -0.60
C VAL A 11 5.54 7.17 -1.02
N GLU A 12 4.50 6.56 -1.60
CA GLU A 12 3.24 7.21 -1.95
C GLU A 12 2.18 6.82 -0.92
N GLU A 13 1.35 7.77 -0.50
CA GLU A 13 0.23 7.54 0.41
C GLU A 13 -1.03 8.24 -0.08
N GLU A 14 -2.14 7.49 -0.10
CA GLU A 14 -3.47 8.00 -0.42
C GLU A 14 -4.28 8.15 0.88
N PHE A 15 -5.03 9.23 1.03
CA PHE A 15 -5.87 9.48 2.22
C PHE A 15 -7.30 9.80 1.84
N LEU A 16 -8.25 9.58 2.77
CA LEU A 16 -9.62 10.06 2.63
C LEU A 16 -9.76 11.43 3.30
N LEU A 17 -10.57 12.30 2.69
CA LEU A 17 -11.02 13.55 3.29
C LEU A 17 -12.42 13.38 3.84
N VAL A 18 -12.62 13.72 5.12
CA VAL A 18 -13.92 13.60 5.79
C VAL A 18 -14.31 14.84 6.58
N ASP A 19 -15.60 15.08 6.75
CA ASP A 19 -16.13 16.12 7.63
C ASP A 19 -16.10 15.70 9.13
N GLY A 20 -16.60 16.57 10.00
CA GLY A 20 -16.71 16.33 11.45
C GLY A 20 -17.59 15.13 11.84
N ASP A 21 -18.50 14.69 10.96
CA ASP A 21 -19.33 13.50 11.16
C ASP A 21 -18.73 12.23 10.52
N GLY A 22 -17.59 12.37 9.83
CA GLY A 22 -16.92 11.28 9.13
C GLY A 22 -17.46 10.98 7.73
N ARG A 23 -18.25 11.88 7.14
CA ARG A 23 -18.73 11.72 5.76
C ARG A 23 -17.66 12.19 4.77
N LEU A 24 -17.62 11.57 3.58
CA LEU A 24 -16.62 11.89 2.57
C LEU A 24 -16.80 13.32 2.04
N ALA A 25 -15.70 14.06 1.91
CA ALA A 25 -15.69 15.43 1.43
C ALA A 25 -15.00 15.51 0.07
N ALA A 26 -15.68 16.08 -0.93
CA ALA A 26 -15.17 16.17 -2.30
C ALA A 26 -14.27 17.40 -2.52
N ALA A 27 -13.17 17.51 -1.78
CA ALA A 27 -12.24 18.66 -1.76
C ALA A 27 -10.79 18.32 -2.12
N GLY A 28 -10.52 17.09 -2.57
CA GLY A 28 -9.19 16.57 -2.88
C GLY A 28 -8.40 17.44 -3.85
N PRO A 29 -8.97 17.81 -5.02
CA PRO A 29 -8.28 18.69 -5.95
C PRO A 29 -7.90 20.04 -5.37
N GLU A 30 -8.83 20.67 -4.65
CA GLU A 30 -8.62 21.98 -4.03
C GLU A 30 -7.53 21.95 -2.93
N ILE A 31 -7.47 20.87 -2.15
CA ILE A 31 -6.43 20.68 -1.13
C ILE A 31 -5.08 20.39 -1.81
N SER A 32 -5.07 19.54 -2.83
CA SER A 32 -3.84 19.17 -3.53
C SER A 32 -3.20 20.35 -4.25
N GLU A 33 -3.99 21.22 -4.90
CA GLU A 33 -3.50 22.44 -5.56
C GLU A 33 -2.82 23.42 -4.60
N GLN A 34 -3.30 23.50 -3.35
CA GLN A 34 -2.75 24.40 -2.34
C GLN A 34 -1.50 23.84 -1.66
N VAL A 35 -1.36 22.51 -1.63
CA VAL A 35 -0.19 21.82 -1.09
C VAL A 35 0.82 21.47 -2.18
N SER A 36 0.50 21.52 -3.46
CA SER A 36 1.51 21.24 -4.50
C SER A 36 2.62 22.30 -4.46
N ASP A 37 3.86 21.84 -4.29
CA ASP A 37 5.09 22.59 -4.55
C ASP A 37 5.50 22.43 -6.04
N GLU A 38 6.57 23.12 -6.44
CA GLU A 38 7.15 23.00 -7.80
C GLU A 38 7.64 21.57 -8.11
N ASP A 39 7.82 20.73 -7.08
CA ASP A 39 8.35 19.37 -7.17
C ASP A 39 7.25 18.30 -7.36
N GLY A 40 5.97 18.66 -7.29
CA GLY A 40 4.85 17.77 -7.65
C GLY A 40 4.59 16.64 -6.65
N GLN A 41 4.91 16.86 -5.36
CA GLN A 41 4.78 15.84 -4.31
C GLN A 41 3.34 15.47 -3.94
N VAL A 42 2.34 16.19 -4.46
CA VAL A 42 0.92 15.98 -4.16
C VAL A 42 0.13 15.92 -5.46
N GLU A 43 -0.59 14.83 -5.68
CA GLU A 43 -1.34 14.56 -6.90
C GLU A 43 -2.85 14.41 -6.67
N HIS A 44 -3.62 14.53 -7.76
CA HIS A 44 -5.07 14.34 -7.76
C HIS A 44 -5.44 12.88 -8.01
N GLU A 45 -6.17 12.30 -7.07
CA GLU A 45 -6.62 10.91 -7.17
C GLU A 45 -7.95 10.75 -7.96
N LEU A 46 -8.30 9.51 -8.33
CA LEU A 46 -9.52 9.13 -9.06
C LEU A 46 -10.81 9.73 -8.46
N ARG A 47 -10.86 9.87 -7.13
CA ARG A 47 -12.00 10.41 -6.39
C ARG A 47 -11.65 11.73 -5.77
N ARG A 48 -12.59 12.68 -5.87
CA ARG A 48 -12.45 13.99 -5.25
C ARG A 48 -12.41 13.96 -3.73
N CYS A 49 -12.68 12.84 -3.08
CA CYS A 49 -12.56 12.68 -1.64
C CYS A 49 -11.24 12.08 -1.19
N GLN A 50 -10.27 12.02 -2.10
CA GLN A 50 -8.94 11.52 -1.83
C GLN A 50 -7.89 12.58 -2.16
N VAL A 51 -6.77 12.50 -1.45
CA VAL A 51 -5.52 13.19 -1.77
C VAL A 51 -4.41 12.14 -1.77
N GLU A 52 -3.43 12.33 -2.65
CA GLU A 52 -2.24 11.49 -2.75
C GLU A 52 -1.01 12.34 -2.50
N SER A 53 -0.05 11.81 -1.75
CA SER A 53 1.26 12.44 -1.55
C SER A 53 2.38 11.44 -1.78
N ALA A 54 3.50 11.90 -2.32
CA ALA A 54 4.69 11.11 -2.56
C ALA A 54 5.91 11.79 -1.92
N THR A 55 6.76 11.02 -1.24
CA THR A 55 8.05 11.52 -0.76
C THR A 55 8.99 11.81 -1.93
N ASP A 56 9.99 12.65 -1.68
CA ASP A 56 11.21 12.64 -2.50
C ASP A 56 11.90 11.26 -2.47
N VAL A 57 12.97 11.13 -3.26
CA VAL A 57 13.86 9.97 -3.21
C VAL A 57 14.63 9.97 -1.90
N CYS A 58 14.40 8.96 -1.07
CA CYS A 58 15.04 8.78 0.23
C CYS A 58 16.13 7.70 0.19
N GLU A 59 17.16 7.87 1.02
CA GLU A 59 18.23 6.91 1.27
C GLU A 59 18.12 6.26 2.66
N THR A 60 17.40 6.88 3.60
CA THR A 60 17.28 6.39 5.00
C THR A 60 15.83 6.23 5.45
N ALA A 61 15.59 5.43 6.49
CA ALA A 61 14.27 5.29 7.10
C ALA A 61 13.79 6.61 7.72
N GLU A 62 14.71 7.38 8.31
CA GLU A 62 14.46 8.68 8.89
C GLU A 62 13.96 9.68 7.86
N GLU A 63 14.59 9.76 6.68
CA GLU A 63 14.13 10.61 5.58
C GLU A 63 12.71 10.25 5.13
N VAL A 64 12.39 8.95 5.05
CA VAL A 64 11.02 8.50 4.74
C VAL A 64 10.05 8.97 5.83
N VAL A 65 10.37 8.78 7.11
CA VAL A 65 9.51 9.20 8.23
C VAL A 65 9.27 10.69 8.23
N ASP A 66 10.32 11.49 8.08
CA ASP A 66 10.25 12.95 8.13
C ASP A 66 9.51 13.50 6.91
N GLY A 67 9.78 12.96 5.71
CA GLY A 67 9.08 13.32 4.49
C GLY A 67 7.57 13.05 4.58
N LEU A 68 7.19 11.83 4.99
CA LEU A 68 5.78 11.47 5.16
C LEU A 68 5.08 12.29 6.25
N ARG A 69 5.76 12.56 7.38
CA ARG A 69 5.20 13.42 8.42
C ARG A 69 4.96 14.83 7.89
N GLY A 70 5.93 15.43 7.22
CA GLY A 70 5.80 16.78 6.65
C GLY A 70 4.64 16.88 5.65
N LEU A 71 4.51 15.90 4.76
CA LEU A 71 3.41 15.84 3.78
C LEU A 71 2.04 15.70 4.46
N ARG A 72 1.91 14.78 5.43
CA ARG A 72 0.68 14.60 6.20
C ARG A 72 0.29 15.84 7.00
N ASP A 73 1.26 16.50 7.64
CA ASP A 73 1.02 17.73 8.41
C ASP A 73 0.48 18.84 7.51
N ARG A 74 1.06 19.02 6.31
CA ARG A 74 0.60 20.01 5.33
C ARG A 74 -0.81 19.70 4.81
N LEU A 75 -1.06 18.45 4.40
CA LEU A 75 -2.37 18.00 3.92
C LEU A 75 -3.44 18.15 5.00
N ALA A 76 -3.13 17.79 6.24
CA ALA A 76 -4.06 17.89 7.36
C ALA A 76 -4.34 19.34 7.75
N ALA A 77 -3.33 20.21 7.75
CA ALA A 77 -3.51 21.64 7.99
C ALA A 77 -4.46 22.27 6.96
N GLU A 78 -4.23 22.01 5.67
CA GLU A 78 -5.09 22.51 4.58
C GLU A 78 -6.52 21.93 4.68
N ALA A 79 -6.66 20.64 4.98
CA ALA A 79 -7.97 20.05 5.25
C ALA A 79 -8.69 20.75 6.42
N ALA A 80 -7.96 21.08 7.49
CA ALA A 80 -8.51 21.73 8.68
C ALA A 80 -9.02 23.15 8.41
N GLU A 81 -8.34 23.93 7.54
CA GLU A 81 -8.81 25.25 7.13
C GLU A 81 -10.19 25.21 6.47
N GLN A 82 -10.53 24.07 5.85
CA GLN A 82 -11.82 23.80 5.22
C GLN A 82 -12.80 23.05 6.14
N GLY A 83 -12.45 22.85 7.42
CA GLY A 83 -13.26 22.11 8.39
C GLY A 83 -13.32 20.59 8.14
N LEU A 84 -12.32 20.06 7.44
CA LEU A 84 -12.17 18.65 7.08
C LEU A 84 -11.06 17.99 7.90
N ARG A 85 -11.01 16.66 7.84
CA ARG A 85 -10.00 15.81 8.47
C ARG A 85 -9.37 14.88 7.44
N LEU A 86 -8.06 14.69 7.55
CA LEU A 86 -7.28 13.74 6.77
C LEU A 86 -7.32 12.37 7.46
N LEU A 87 -7.78 11.33 6.77
CA LEU A 87 -8.05 10.02 7.35
C LEU A 87 -7.18 8.93 6.72
N ALA A 88 -6.32 8.30 7.51
CA ALA A 88 -5.47 7.18 7.09
C ALA A 88 -6.21 5.85 7.24
N SER A 89 -7.08 5.53 6.28
CA SER A 89 -7.83 4.26 6.26
C SER A 89 -7.94 3.68 4.86
N GLY A 90 -7.70 2.38 4.72
CA GLY A 90 -7.72 1.74 3.39
C GLY A 90 -9.09 1.73 2.71
N THR A 91 -10.18 1.92 3.45
CA THR A 91 -11.55 2.06 2.93
C THR A 91 -12.32 3.10 3.75
N ALA A 92 -13.41 3.65 3.20
CA ALA A 92 -14.29 4.56 3.94
C ALA A 92 -14.96 3.82 5.12
N PRO A 93 -14.64 4.17 6.39
CA PRO A 93 -15.18 3.45 7.55
C PRO A 93 -16.67 3.72 7.78
N MET A 94 -17.14 4.92 7.43
CA MET A 94 -18.53 5.37 7.56
C MET A 94 -19.33 5.17 6.28
N ALA A 95 -20.64 4.98 6.42
CA ALA A 95 -21.55 5.04 5.28
C ALA A 95 -21.69 6.48 4.79
N ASP A 96 -21.59 6.67 3.47
CA ASP A 96 -21.99 7.90 2.81
C ASP A 96 -23.13 7.58 1.84
N ASP A 97 -24.23 8.31 1.95
CA ASP A 97 -25.40 8.20 1.08
C ASP A 97 -25.18 8.95 -0.25
N ARG A 98 -24.14 9.78 -0.31
CA ARG A 98 -23.77 10.51 -1.53
C ARG A 98 -22.78 9.67 -2.35
N PRO A 99 -22.99 9.53 -3.67
CA PRO A 99 -22.01 8.87 -4.51
C PRO A 99 -20.72 9.68 -4.52
N ALA A 100 -19.59 9.02 -4.24
CA ALA A 100 -18.27 9.62 -4.39
C ALA A 100 -18.12 10.15 -5.83
N ARG A 101 -17.75 11.42 -5.96
CA ARG A 101 -17.63 12.08 -7.27
C ARG A 101 -16.27 11.77 -7.87
N PHE A 102 -16.25 11.41 -9.15
CA PHE A 102 -14.99 11.32 -9.90
C PHE A 102 -14.37 12.70 -10.04
N THR A 103 -13.04 12.74 -10.01
CA THR A 103 -12.30 13.94 -10.39
C THR A 103 -12.58 14.26 -11.87
N PRO A 104 -12.82 15.53 -12.27
CA PRO A 104 -13.22 15.89 -13.64
C PRO A 104 -12.06 15.73 -14.64
N ASP A 105 -11.70 14.49 -14.92
CA ASP A 105 -10.62 14.11 -15.81
C ASP A 105 -11.13 13.13 -16.88
N VAL A 106 -10.59 13.28 -18.10
CA VAL A 106 -11.03 12.53 -19.28
C VAL A 106 -10.76 11.04 -19.11
N ARG A 107 -9.63 10.67 -18.51
CA ARG A 107 -9.27 9.28 -18.24
C ARG A 107 -10.21 8.70 -17.19
N TYR A 108 -10.52 9.41 -16.11
CA TYR A 108 -11.43 8.90 -15.08
C TYR A 108 -12.86 8.71 -15.57
N HIS A 109 -13.37 9.60 -16.42
CA HIS A 109 -14.67 9.40 -17.07
C HIS A 109 -14.68 8.19 -18.01
N ARG A 110 -13.59 7.96 -18.74
CA ARG A 110 -13.44 6.75 -19.56
C ARG A 110 -13.41 5.49 -18.70
N MET A 111 -12.67 5.50 -17.58
CA MET A 111 -12.64 4.38 -16.63
C MET A 111 -14.04 4.07 -16.08
N ALA A 112 -14.80 5.09 -15.67
CA ALA A 112 -16.16 4.92 -15.19
C ALA A 112 -17.09 4.28 -16.24
N ARG A 113 -16.92 4.64 -17.51
CA ARG A 113 -17.72 4.08 -18.62
C ARG A 113 -17.39 2.62 -18.90
N GLU A 114 -16.11 2.28 -19.02
CA GLU A 114 -15.69 0.94 -19.47
C GLU A 114 -15.73 -0.10 -18.34
N PHE A 115 -15.36 0.28 -17.11
CA PHE A 115 -15.31 -0.64 -15.97
C PHE A 115 -16.57 -0.60 -15.09
N GLY A 116 -17.45 0.37 -15.30
CA GLY A 116 -18.77 0.45 -14.69
C GLY A 116 -18.74 0.29 -13.16
N ALA A 117 -19.40 -0.76 -12.67
CA ALA A 117 -19.54 -1.04 -11.24
C ALA A 117 -18.19 -1.20 -10.50
N ILE A 118 -17.13 -1.64 -11.18
CA ILE A 118 -15.79 -1.79 -10.58
C ILE A 118 -15.23 -0.41 -10.25
N ALA A 119 -15.19 0.49 -11.23
CA ALA A 119 -14.73 1.86 -11.03
C ALA A 119 -15.60 2.58 -9.99
N LEU A 120 -16.92 2.38 -10.01
CA LEU A 120 -17.86 2.98 -9.05
C LEU A 120 -17.64 2.49 -7.61
N ALA A 121 -17.27 1.22 -7.41
CA ALA A 121 -17.00 0.65 -6.10
C ALA A 121 -15.56 0.88 -5.61
N SER A 122 -14.66 1.33 -6.49
CA SER A 122 -13.26 1.62 -6.18
C SER A 122 -13.13 2.97 -5.47
N LEU A 123 -13.12 2.89 -4.14
CA LEU A 123 -12.67 3.95 -3.23
C LEU A 123 -11.84 3.25 -2.16
N THR A 124 -10.53 3.29 -2.34
CA THR A 124 -9.54 2.65 -1.48
C THR A 124 -8.31 3.53 -1.38
N CYS A 125 -7.64 3.50 -0.24
CA CYS A 125 -6.44 4.26 0.02
C CYS A 125 -5.26 3.32 0.31
N ALA A 126 -4.15 3.52 -0.37
CA ALA A 126 -2.98 2.66 -0.32
C ALA A 126 -1.74 3.36 0.25
N CYS A 127 -0.74 2.55 0.58
CA CYS A 127 0.64 2.99 0.63
C CYS A 127 1.42 2.18 -0.41
N HIS A 128 2.15 2.87 -1.29
CA HIS A 128 3.04 2.25 -2.27
C HIS A 128 4.49 2.53 -1.91
N VAL A 129 5.34 1.53 -2.10
CA VAL A 129 6.79 1.67 -1.92
C VAL A 129 7.49 1.48 -3.24
N HIS A 130 8.27 2.46 -3.63
CA HIS A 130 9.17 2.44 -4.77
C HIS A 130 10.58 2.09 -4.33
N VAL A 131 11.23 1.21 -5.08
CA VAL A 131 12.66 0.93 -4.95
C VAL A 131 13.34 1.28 -6.26
N GLY A 132 14.36 2.13 -6.21
CA GLY A 132 15.15 2.53 -7.38
C GLY A 132 15.83 1.34 -8.05
N ILE A 133 15.72 1.24 -9.38
CA ILE A 133 16.33 0.17 -10.18
C ILE A 133 17.11 0.73 -11.38
N PRO A 134 18.22 0.09 -11.77
CA PRO A 134 19.00 0.52 -12.93
C PRO A 134 18.36 0.15 -14.27
N ASP A 135 17.55 -0.93 -14.29
CA ASP A 135 16.91 -1.45 -15.50
C ASP A 135 15.71 -2.37 -15.16
N ALA A 136 14.89 -2.63 -16.18
CA ALA A 136 13.69 -3.46 -16.06
C ALA A 136 13.98 -4.91 -15.66
N ALA A 137 15.09 -5.50 -16.13
CA ALA A 137 15.44 -6.87 -15.80
C ALA A 137 15.72 -7.02 -14.30
N THR A 138 16.42 -6.05 -13.72
CA THR A 138 16.66 -5.94 -12.28
C THR A 138 15.35 -5.80 -11.51
N GLY A 139 14.44 -4.94 -11.98
CA GLY A 139 13.12 -4.77 -11.36
C GLY A 139 12.26 -6.03 -11.38
N LEU A 140 12.27 -6.80 -12.48
CA LEU A 140 11.55 -8.07 -12.57
C LEU A 140 12.17 -9.15 -11.68
N HIS A 141 13.49 -9.18 -11.58
CA HIS A 141 14.18 -10.05 -10.63
C HIS A 141 13.74 -9.76 -9.18
N ILE A 142 13.73 -8.48 -8.79
CA ILE A 142 13.21 -8.07 -7.48
C ILE A 142 11.75 -8.46 -7.32
N SER A 143 10.89 -8.14 -8.30
CA SER A 143 9.45 -8.47 -8.27
C SER A 143 9.23 -9.96 -8.03
N ASN A 144 9.96 -10.82 -8.76
CA ASN A 144 9.90 -12.27 -8.60
C ASN A 144 10.21 -12.75 -7.18
N HIS A 145 11.18 -12.12 -6.51
CA HIS A 145 11.61 -12.45 -5.16
C HIS A 145 10.71 -11.86 -4.07
N VAL A 146 10.13 -10.67 -4.28
CA VAL A 146 9.18 -10.04 -3.36
C VAL A 146 7.83 -10.78 -3.37
N ARG A 147 7.42 -11.27 -4.53
CA ARG A 147 6.08 -11.83 -4.77
C ARG A 147 5.60 -12.85 -3.70
N PRO A 148 6.40 -13.83 -3.26
CA PRO A 148 5.97 -14.81 -2.25
C PRO A 148 5.77 -14.21 -0.85
N TRP A 149 6.35 -13.03 -0.58
CA TRP A 149 6.29 -12.34 0.70
C TRP A 149 5.13 -11.33 0.80
N LEU A 150 4.44 -11.04 -0.32
CA LEU A 150 3.27 -10.16 -0.31
C LEU A 150 2.20 -10.53 0.74
N PRO A 151 1.90 -11.82 1.02
CA PRO A 151 0.92 -12.16 2.06
C PRO A 151 1.31 -11.69 3.46
N VAL A 152 2.59 -11.73 3.84
CA VAL A 152 3.00 -11.27 5.19
C VAL A 152 3.03 -9.74 5.25
N LEU A 153 3.45 -9.08 4.16
CA LEU A 153 3.37 -7.62 4.05
C LEU A 153 1.92 -7.14 4.17
N LEU A 154 0.99 -7.76 3.45
CA LEU A 154 -0.45 -7.46 3.54
C LEU A 154 -1.01 -7.67 4.94
N ALA A 155 -0.63 -8.76 5.61
CA ALA A 155 -1.09 -9.03 6.97
C ALA A 155 -0.60 -7.94 7.94
N LEU A 156 0.67 -7.55 7.82
CA LEU A 156 1.32 -6.51 8.63
C LEU A 156 0.66 -5.14 8.43
N THR A 157 0.38 -4.76 7.19
CA THR A 157 -0.09 -3.41 6.82
C THR A 157 -1.61 -3.25 6.76
N ALA A 158 -2.38 -4.27 7.15
CA ALA A 158 -3.84 -4.21 7.13
C ALA A 158 -4.40 -3.08 8.02
N ASN A 159 -5.22 -2.20 7.43
CA ASN A 159 -5.77 -1.00 8.06
C ASN A 159 -7.17 -0.64 7.53
N SER A 160 -7.97 -1.65 7.15
CA SER A 160 -9.33 -1.41 6.63
C SER A 160 -10.35 -2.50 7.03
N PRO A 161 -10.58 -2.74 8.34
CA PRO A 161 -11.58 -3.71 8.78
C PRO A 161 -13.02 -3.24 8.57
N TYR A 162 -13.27 -1.93 8.63
CA TYR A 162 -14.60 -1.34 8.49
C TYR A 162 -14.86 -0.77 7.11
N ARG A 163 -16.08 -0.95 6.62
CA ARG A 163 -16.57 -0.31 5.40
C ARG A 163 -18.04 0.04 5.54
N ASN A 164 -18.41 1.27 5.18
CA ASN A 164 -19.81 1.72 5.20
C ASN A 164 -20.52 1.50 6.55
N GLY A 165 -19.81 1.69 7.66
CA GLY A 165 -20.34 1.53 9.02
C GLY A 165 -20.31 0.10 9.57
N GLU A 166 -19.82 -0.88 8.79
CA GLU A 166 -19.88 -2.30 9.17
C GLU A 166 -18.47 -2.93 9.24
N ASP A 167 -18.25 -3.80 10.23
CA ASP A 167 -17.07 -4.68 10.22
C ASP A 167 -17.23 -5.69 9.09
N THR A 168 -16.31 -5.65 8.13
CA THR A 168 -16.31 -6.55 6.97
C THR A 168 -15.91 -7.98 7.32
N ALA A 169 -15.43 -8.19 8.55
CA ALA A 169 -14.69 -9.34 9.01
C ALA A 169 -13.34 -9.56 8.30
N TYR A 170 -12.85 -8.63 7.50
CA TYR A 170 -11.49 -8.66 6.94
C TYR A 170 -10.58 -7.75 7.75
N ALA A 171 -9.28 -7.99 7.75
CA ALA A 171 -8.30 -7.02 8.27
C ALA A 171 -8.01 -5.95 7.22
N SER A 172 -7.95 -6.35 5.93
CA SER A 172 -7.89 -5.43 4.79
C SER A 172 -9.09 -5.68 3.86
N ALA A 173 -10.12 -4.85 3.99
CA ALA A 173 -11.22 -4.81 3.03
C ALA A 173 -10.79 -4.15 1.71
N ARG A 174 -9.78 -3.26 1.73
CA ARG A 174 -9.19 -2.69 0.52
C ARG A 174 -8.75 -3.79 -0.44
N HIS A 175 -8.02 -4.81 0.03
CA HIS A 175 -7.56 -5.90 -0.82
C HIS A 175 -8.73 -6.58 -1.56
N LEU A 176 -9.89 -6.73 -0.90
CA LEU A 176 -11.09 -7.32 -1.50
C LEU A 176 -11.71 -6.47 -2.61
N LEU A 177 -11.67 -5.15 -2.47
CA LEU A 177 -12.21 -4.22 -3.45
C LEU A 177 -11.25 -4.10 -4.63
N TRP A 178 -9.96 -3.98 -4.34
CA TRP A 178 -8.91 -3.80 -5.34
C TRP A 178 -8.80 -4.97 -6.31
N GLN A 179 -8.87 -6.21 -5.80
CA GLN A 179 -8.77 -7.42 -6.64
C GLN A 179 -9.93 -7.62 -7.64
N ARG A 180 -10.95 -6.75 -7.63
CA ARG A 180 -12.04 -6.75 -8.64
C ARG A 180 -11.61 -6.13 -9.96
N TRP A 181 -10.55 -5.32 -9.95
CA TRP A 181 -9.97 -4.80 -11.19
C TRP A 181 -9.39 -5.96 -12.02
N PRO A 182 -9.71 -6.06 -13.33
CA PRO A 182 -9.27 -7.17 -14.18
C PRO A 182 -7.75 -7.35 -14.27
N SER A 183 -7.00 -6.26 -14.13
CA SER A 183 -5.54 -6.22 -14.17
C SER A 183 -4.87 -6.29 -12.78
N ALA A 184 -5.65 -6.49 -11.70
CA ALA A 184 -5.14 -6.47 -10.33
C ALA A 184 -4.80 -7.84 -9.74
N GLY A 185 -3.94 -7.80 -8.71
CA GLY A 185 -3.56 -8.94 -7.87
C GLY A 185 -2.11 -9.36 -8.06
N PRO A 186 -1.75 -10.59 -7.65
CA PRO A 186 -0.36 -10.97 -7.63
C PRO A 186 0.22 -10.97 -9.05
N PRO A 187 1.42 -10.39 -9.27
CA PRO A 187 2.06 -10.45 -10.57
C PRO A 187 2.35 -11.92 -10.95
N PRO A 188 2.42 -12.26 -12.22
CA PRO A 188 3.04 -13.50 -12.64
C PRO A 188 4.51 -13.62 -12.20
N HIS A 189 5.07 -14.82 -12.35
CA HIS A 189 6.52 -14.95 -12.49
C HIS A 189 6.90 -14.55 -13.93
N PHE A 190 8.02 -13.86 -14.08
CA PHE A 190 8.55 -13.46 -15.39
C PHE A 190 9.98 -13.97 -15.56
N ASP A 191 10.22 -14.74 -16.62
CA ASP A 191 11.55 -15.24 -16.98
C ASP A 191 12.35 -14.17 -17.78
N SER A 192 11.66 -13.20 -18.39
CA SER A 192 12.29 -12.13 -19.17
C SER A 192 11.45 -10.85 -19.24
N VAL A 193 12.10 -9.76 -19.65
CA VAL A 193 11.41 -8.48 -19.96
C VAL A 193 10.44 -8.66 -21.13
N ASP A 194 10.79 -9.47 -22.14
CA ASP A 194 9.89 -9.74 -23.28
C ASP A 194 8.61 -10.47 -22.84
N GLU A 195 8.72 -11.40 -21.88
CA GLU A 195 7.54 -12.07 -21.32
C GLU A 195 6.66 -11.09 -20.54
N TYR A 196 7.29 -10.20 -19.76
CA TYR A 196 6.57 -9.12 -19.07
C TYR A 196 5.80 -8.25 -20.05
N GLU A 197 6.46 -7.73 -21.09
CA GLU A 197 5.83 -6.88 -22.10
C GLU A 197 4.72 -7.63 -22.84
N SER A 198 4.93 -8.90 -23.21
CA SER A 198 3.89 -9.72 -23.84
C SER A 198 2.64 -9.87 -22.97
N ARG A 199 2.80 -9.97 -21.63
CA ARG A 199 1.67 -10.09 -20.69
C ARG A 199 0.96 -8.74 -20.49
N VAL A 200 1.70 -7.64 -20.44
CA VAL A 200 1.14 -6.27 -20.41
C VAL A 200 0.33 -5.98 -21.67
N ASP A 201 0.87 -6.33 -22.84
CA ASP A 201 0.19 -6.18 -24.12
C ASP A 201 -1.09 -7.03 -24.18
N ALA A 202 -1.04 -8.27 -23.70
CA ALA A 202 -2.22 -9.14 -23.65
C ALA A 202 -3.35 -8.55 -22.79
N LEU A 203 -3.04 -7.99 -21.61
CA LEU A 203 -4.02 -7.31 -20.77
C LEU A 203 -4.59 -6.06 -21.44
N THR A 204 -3.75 -5.31 -22.15
CA THR A 204 -4.15 -4.10 -22.86
C THR A 204 -5.07 -4.41 -24.05
N VAL A 205 -4.71 -5.42 -24.85
CA VAL A 205 -5.52 -5.91 -25.98
C VAL A 205 -6.88 -6.42 -25.53
N ALA A 206 -6.94 -7.09 -24.37
CA ALA A 206 -8.20 -7.55 -23.79
C ALA A 206 -9.09 -6.40 -23.26
N GLY A 207 -8.59 -5.17 -23.18
CA GLY A 207 -9.28 -4.04 -22.56
C GLY A 207 -9.31 -4.12 -21.02
N ALA A 208 -8.57 -5.05 -20.42
CA ALA A 208 -8.43 -5.20 -18.97
C ALA A 208 -7.60 -4.06 -18.35
N ALA A 209 -6.76 -3.40 -19.17
CA ALA A 209 -6.01 -2.19 -18.87
C ALA A 209 -6.03 -1.27 -20.10
N PHE A 210 -6.02 0.06 -19.92
CA PHE A 210 -5.90 0.99 -21.05
C PHE A 210 -4.45 1.29 -21.44
N ASP A 211 -3.55 1.17 -20.48
CA ASP A 211 -2.13 1.45 -20.57
C ASP A 211 -1.38 0.81 -19.40
N ARG A 212 -0.07 1.02 -19.37
CA ARG A 212 0.83 0.53 -18.32
C ARG A 212 0.45 1.01 -16.91
N GLY A 213 -0.11 2.21 -16.78
CA GLY A 213 -0.56 2.74 -15.48
C GLY A 213 -1.72 1.94 -14.87
N MET A 214 -2.53 1.28 -15.71
CA MET A 214 -3.61 0.39 -15.28
C MET A 214 -3.17 -1.06 -15.05
N ILE A 215 -1.89 -1.38 -15.13
CA ILE A 215 -1.38 -2.69 -14.70
C ILE A 215 -1.31 -2.67 -13.18
N TYR A 216 -2.35 -3.20 -12.53
CA TYR A 216 -2.56 -3.09 -11.08
C TYR A 216 -2.00 -4.30 -10.31
N TRP A 217 -0.91 -4.87 -10.79
CA TRP A 217 -0.22 -5.92 -10.07
C TRP A 217 0.31 -5.43 -8.71
N ASP A 218 0.26 -6.31 -7.71
CA ASP A 218 0.67 -6.00 -6.33
C ASP A 218 2.16 -5.64 -6.22
N VAL A 219 2.98 -6.07 -7.20
CA VAL A 219 4.32 -5.56 -7.48
C VAL A 219 4.46 -5.38 -8.98
N ARG A 220 4.96 -4.23 -9.43
CA ARG A 220 5.12 -3.93 -10.87
C ARG A 220 6.34 -3.08 -11.15
N LEU A 221 6.74 -3.01 -12.41
CA LEU A 221 7.61 -1.91 -12.86
C LEU A 221 6.77 -0.64 -12.93
N SER A 222 7.25 0.46 -12.36
CA SER A 222 6.54 1.74 -12.46
C SER A 222 6.48 2.20 -13.92
N ALA A 223 5.35 2.78 -14.31
CA ALA A 223 5.14 3.34 -15.65
C ALA A 223 5.80 4.72 -15.82
N HIS A 224 6.16 5.37 -14.70
CA HIS A 224 6.58 6.77 -14.67
C HIS A 224 8.00 6.94 -14.12
N GLN A 225 8.44 6.04 -13.25
CA GLN A 225 9.73 6.12 -12.56
C GLN A 225 10.57 4.86 -12.83
N PRO A 226 11.91 4.95 -12.85
CA PRO A 226 12.80 3.79 -12.96
C PRO A 226 12.85 3.02 -11.63
N THR A 227 11.71 2.46 -11.23
CA THR A 227 11.50 1.82 -9.93
C THR A 227 10.69 0.52 -10.09
N VAL A 228 10.90 -0.40 -9.15
CA VAL A 228 9.93 -1.45 -8.86
C VAL A 228 9.03 -0.96 -7.73
N GLU A 229 7.73 -1.12 -7.90
CA GLU A 229 6.71 -0.54 -7.06
C GLU A 229 5.90 -1.65 -6.38
N VAL A 230 5.85 -1.64 -5.04
CA VAL A 230 5.09 -2.57 -4.21
C VAL A 230 3.81 -1.89 -3.71
N ARG A 231 2.64 -2.40 -4.12
CA ARG A 231 1.33 -1.74 -3.95
C ARG A 231 0.33 -2.51 -3.07
N ILE A 232 0.82 -3.50 -2.34
CA ILE A 232 -0.04 -4.44 -1.62
C ILE A 232 -0.71 -3.83 -0.38
N ALA A 233 -0.10 -2.81 0.23
CA ALA A 233 -0.51 -2.30 1.53
C ALA A 233 -1.75 -1.39 1.47
N ASP A 234 -2.55 -1.43 2.54
CA ASP A 234 -3.45 -0.32 2.86
C ASP A 234 -2.61 0.91 3.25
N VAL A 235 -3.16 2.13 3.16
CA VAL A 235 -2.51 3.29 3.78
C VAL A 235 -2.27 3.03 5.26
N LEU A 236 -1.07 3.35 5.75
CA LEU A 236 -0.68 3.03 7.12
C LEU A 236 -1.13 4.12 8.10
N PRO A 237 -1.49 3.77 9.34
CA PRO A 237 -1.85 4.73 10.36
C PRO A 237 -0.77 5.77 10.68
N THR A 238 0.52 5.40 10.63
CA THR A 238 1.63 6.29 11.00
C THR A 238 2.76 6.29 9.96
N PRO A 239 3.53 7.40 9.85
CA PRO A 239 4.75 7.45 9.04
C PRO A 239 5.76 6.35 9.40
N THR A 240 5.90 6.02 10.69
CA THR A 240 6.81 4.96 11.15
C THR A 240 6.38 3.58 10.63
N GLU A 241 5.08 3.28 10.57
CA GLU A 241 4.58 2.03 10.01
C GLU A 241 4.72 1.98 8.47
N ALA A 242 4.56 3.11 7.78
CA ALA A 242 4.83 3.22 6.34
C ALA A 242 6.33 3.03 6.02
N ALA A 243 7.21 3.68 6.80
CA ALA A 243 8.65 3.49 6.69
C ALA A 243 9.09 2.06 7.05
N LEU A 244 8.43 1.39 8.01
CA LEU A 244 8.66 -0.04 8.27
C LEU A 244 8.38 -0.89 7.04
N LEU A 245 7.28 -0.64 6.32
CA LEU A 245 7.02 -1.31 5.04
C LEU A 245 8.15 -1.01 4.04
N ALA A 246 8.58 0.25 3.93
CA ALA A 246 9.61 0.67 3.00
C ALA A 246 10.94 -0.06 3.22
N VAL A 247 11.42 -0.14 4.46
CA VAL A 247 12.70 -0.81 4.79
C VAL A 247 12.62 -2.34 4.62
N LEU A 248 11.46 -2.96 4.89
CA LEU A 248 11.26 -4.39 4.64
C LEU A 248 11.26 -4.69 3.13
N VAL A 249 10.64 -3.83 2.32
CA VAL A 249 10.67 -3.92 0.86
C VAL A 249 12.09 -3.71 0.32
N ARG A 250 12.83 -2.72 0.83
CA ARG A 250 14.24 -2.52 0.52
C ARG A 250 15.09 -3.74 0.88
N GLY A 251 14.89 -4.31 2.06
CA GLY A 251 15.57 -5.53 2.50
C GLY A 251 15.31 -6.71 1.57
N LEU A 252 14.06 -6.93 1.16
CA LEU A 252 13.68 -7.95 0.18
C LEU A 252 14.34 -7.72 -1.18
N ALA A 253 14.38 -6.48 -1.66
CA ALA A 253 15.02 -6.12 -2.91
C ALA A 253 16.54 -6.35 -2.84
N ALA A 254 17.20 -5.90 -1.76
CA ALA A 254 18.62 -6.11 -1.55
C ALA A 254 18.98 -7.60 -1.46
N GLN A 255 18.15 -8.40 -0.76
CA GLN A 255 18.28 -9.86 -0.72
C GLN A 255 18.14 -10.49 -2.10
N ALA A 256 17.15 -10.07 -2.89
CA ALA A 256 16.96 -10.58 -4.24
C ALA A 256 18.23 -10.38 -5.09
N LEU A 257 18.86 -9.21 -4.99
CA LEU A 257 20.06 -8.87 -5.76
C LEU A 257 21.34 -9.56 -5.27
N ASP A 258 21.33 -10.15 -4.08
CA ASP A 258 22.51 -10.77 -3.46
C ASP A 258 22.43 -12.31 -3.41
N THR A 259 21.26 -12.89 -3.73
CA THR A 259 21.06 -14.33 -3.66
C THR A 259 21.12 -15.01 -5.03
N ASP A 260 21.78 -16.16 -5.08
CA ASP A 260 21.71 -17.10 -6.19
C ASP A 260 20.53 -18.09 -6.04
N THR A 261 19.79 -18.02 -4.92
CA THR A 261 18.66 -18.92 -4.67
C THR A 261 17.46 -18.48 -5.49
N PRO A 262 16.88 -19.33 -6.34
CA PRO A 262 15.67 -18.97 -7.09
C PRO A 262 14.52 -18.58 -6.16
N ALA A 263 13.74 -17.58 -6.55
CA ALA A 263 12.52 -17.22 -5.86
C ALA A 263 11.56 -18.42 -5.77
N ALA A 264 10.77 -18.50 -4.70
CA ALA A 264 9.65 -19.42 -4.67
C ALA A 264 8.64 -19.03 -5.77
N ILE A 265 8.11 -20.02 -6.49
CA ILE A 265 7.18 -19.79 -7.60
C ILE A 265 5.81 -20.38 -7.26
N PRO A 266 5.07 -19.82 -6.29
CA PRO A 266 3.69 -20.22 -6.10
C PRO A 266 2.90 -19.87 -7.38
N PRO A 267 2.07 -20.80 -7.89
CA PRO A 267 1.17 -20.48 -9.00
C PRO A 267 0.29 -19.26 -8.65
N PRO A 268 -0.06 -18.39 -9.61
CA PRO A 268 -0.80 -17.16 -9.32
C PRO A 268 -2.11 -17.38 -8.55
N GLU A 269 -2.85 -18.44 -8.86
CA GLU A 269 -4.07 -18.82 -8.17
C GLU A 269 -3.83 -19.25 -6.71
N VAL A 270 -2.69 -19.88 -6.43
CA VAL A 270 -2.29 -20.26 -5.07
C VAL A 270 -1.86 -19.02 -4.29
N LEU A 271 -1.06 -18.16 -4.89
CA LEU A 271 -0.63 -16.91 -4.24
C LEU A 271 -1.83 -15.99 -3.95
N ARG A 272 -2.81 -15.92 -4.86
CA ARG A 272 -4.06 -15.20 -4.62
C ARG A 272 -4.83 -15.75 -3.42
N ALA A 273 -4.84 -17.07 -3.22
CA ALA A 273 -5.44 -17.68 -2.03
C ALA A 273 -4.66 -17.35 -0.74
N TRP A 274 -3.33 -17.22 -0.81
CA TRP A 274 -2.50 -16.81 0.33
C TRP A 274 -2.77 -15.35 0.71
N LEU A 275 -2.84 -14.46 -0.28
CA LEU A 275 -3.20 -13.06 -0.12
C LEU A 275 -4.59 -12.90 0.50
N TRP A 276 -5.59 -13.64 -0.01
CA TRP A 276 -6.94 -13.65 0.59
C TRP A 276 -6.92 -14.03 2.07
N ARG A 277 -6.15 -15.07 2.43
CA ARG A 277 -6.03 -15.51 3.82
C ARG A 277 -5.43 -14.41 4.69
N SER A 278 -4.35 -13.76 4.25
CA SER A 278 -3.74 -12.64 4.96
C SER A 278 -4.68 -11.43 5.08
N ALA A 279 -5.40 -11.08 4.01
CA ALA A 279 -6.41 -10.01 4.04
C ALA A 279 -7.54 -10.29 5.04
N ARG A 280 -7.95 -11.56 5.17
CA ARG A 280 -9.04 -11.99 6.06
C ARG A 280 -8.65 -11.93 7.53
N ASP A 281 -7.45 -12.41 7.85
CA ASP A 281 -7.03 -12.71 9.21
C ASP A 281 -6.14 -11.62 9.83
N GLY A 282 -5.38 -10.89 8.99
CA GLY A 282 -4.36 -9.94 9.43
C GLY A 282 -3.31 -10.56 10.36
N LEU A 283 -2.68 -9.74 11.20
CA LEU A 283 -1.66 -10.20 12.16
C LEU A 283 -2.18 -11.12 13.28
N THR A 284 -3.48 -11.07 13.57
CA THR A 284 -4.06 -11.87 14.67
C THR A 284 -4.35 -13.31 14.30
N GLY A 285 -4.44 -13.62 13.01
CA GLY A 285 -4.70 -14.98 12.54
C GLY A 285 -3.48 -15.62 11.90
N ARG A 286 -3.65 -16.15 10.69
CA ARG A 286 -2.66 -17.01 10.06
C ARG A 286 -2.22 -16.48 8.71
N CYS A 287 -0.93 -16.64 8.41
CA CYS A 287 -0.32 -16.34 7.13
C CYS A 287 0.38 -17.60 6.60
N VAL A 288 0.43 -17.76 5.28
CA VAL A 288 1.19 -18.87 4.69
C VAL A 288 2.67 -18.50 4.69
N ALA A 289 3.52 -19.38 5.23
CA ALA A 289 4.97 -19.20 5.20
C ALA A 289 5.51 -19.56 3.80
N PRO A 290 6.14 -18.64 3.05
CA PRO A 290 6.46 -18.83 1.64
C PRO A 290 7.44 -19.98 1.38
N ARG A 291 8.36 -20.25 2.32
CA ARG A 291 9.35 -21.33 2.20
C ARG A 291 8.75 -22.73 2.33
N THR A 292 7.64 -22.87 3.06
CA THR A 292 7.08 -24.19 3.41
C THR A 292 5.69 -24.42 2.84
N GLY A 293 5.00 -23.37 2.39
CA GLY A 293 3.59 -23.43 2.00
C GLY A 293 2.63 -23.74 3.15
N ARG A 294 3.11 -23.75 4.41
CA ARG A 294 2.28 -24.06 5.59
C ARG A 294 1.59 -22.81 6.10
N LEU A 295 0.32 -22.96 6.46
CA LEU A 295 -0.43 -21.94 7.16
C LEU A 295 -0.02 -21.91 8.65
N VAL A 296 0.60 -20.83 9.10
CA VAL A 296 1.14 -20.65 10.46
C VAL A 296 0.68 -19.31 11.05
N PRO A 297 0.85 -19.03 12.36
CA PRO A 297 0.52 -17.72 12.91
C PRO A 297 1.22 -16.59 12.15
N ALA A 298 0.53 -15.49 11.86
CA ALA A 298 1.08 -14.42 11.02
C ALA A 298 2.38 -13.83 11.61
N TRP A 299 2.42 -13.62 12.94
CA TRP A 299 3.63 -13.18 13.65
C TRP A 299 4.81 -14.13 13.53
N GLN A 300 4.60 -15.43 13.29
CA GLN A 300 5.71 -16.34 13.01
C GLN A 300 6.35 -15.97 11.67
N VAL A 301 5.54 -15.76 10.63
CA VAL A 301 6.05 -15.38 9.29
C VAL A 301 6.73 -14.00 9.32
N VAL A 302 6.25 -13.05 10.14
CA VAL A 302 6.90 -11.75 10.33
C VAL A 302 8.28 -11.91 10.95
N ASN A 303 8.41 -12.70 12.03
CA ASN A 303 9.73 -12.90 12.66
C ASN A 303 10.68 -13.65 11.71
N ASP A 304 10.17 -14.65 10.97
CA ASP A 304 10.96 -15.39 9.98
C ASP A 304 11.46 -14.44 8.86
N LEU A 305 10.60 -13.56 8.34
CA LEU A 305 10.98 -12.53 7.36
C LEU A 305 12.11 -11.63 7.90
N VAL A 306 11.96 -11.09 9.10
CA VAL A 306 12.93 -10.14 9.67
C VAL A 306 14.26 -10.83 9.97
N ALA A 307 14.23 -12.06 10.49
CA ALA A 307 15.42 -12.87 10.69
C ALA A 307 16.13 -13.16 9.37
N ASP A 308 15.37 -13.46 8.31
CA ASP A 308 15.90 -13.69 6.97
C ASP A 308 16.48 -12.41 6.34
N LEU A 309 15.96 -11.23 6.67
CA LEU A 309 16.41 -9.95 6.12
C LEU A 309 17.52 -9.28 6.93
N GLU A 310 17.84 -9.78 8.13
CA GLU A 310 18.75 -9.13 9.08
C GLU A 310 20.06 -8.63 8.44
N PRO A 311 20.81 -9.42 7.65
CA PRO A 311 22.06 -8.95 7.04
C PRO A 311 21.89 -7.72 6.14
N TRP A 312 20.79 -7.65 5.40
CA TRP A 312 20.49 -6.55 4.49
C TRP A 312 19.92 -5.34 5.22
N LEU A 313 19.12 -5.55 6.27
CA LEU A 313 18.68 -4.46 7.13
C LEU A 313 19.88 -3.79 7.81
N ARG A 314 20.84 -4.57 8.35
CA ARG A 314 22.06 -3.98 8.93
C ARG A 314 22.94 -3.28 7.89
N ALA A 315 23.03 -3.81 6.67
CA ALA A 315 23.83 -3.20 5.62
C ALA A 315 23.27 -1.85 5.11
N ASN A 316 21.98 -1.59 5.33
CA ASN A 316 21.31 -0.32 5.01
C ASN A 316 20.99 0.52 6.26
N ASP A 317 21.56 0.19 7.42
CA ASP A 317 21.29 0.84 8.72
C ASP A 317 19.80 0.82 9.15
N ASP A 318 18.99 -0.09 8.60
CA ASP A 318 17.55 -0.23 8.86
C ASP A 318 17.21 -1.15 10.04
N ALA A 319 18.17 -1.94 10.54
CA ALA A 319 17.88 -3.04 11.46
C ALA A 319 17.27 -2.58 12.80
N ASP A 320 17.84 -1.54 13.41
CA ASP A 320 17.35 -1.02 14.69
C ASP A 320 16.00 -0.31 14.52
N PHE A 321 15.83 0.43 13.41
CA PHE A 321 14.55 1.05 13.05
C PHE A 321 13.44 -0.01 12.87
N ALA A 322 13.71 -1.05 12.06
CA ALA A 322 12.74 -2.11 11.78
C ALA A 322 12.34 -2.86 13.06
N ALA A 323 13.32 -3.19 13.92
CA ALA A 323 13.05 -3.83 15.20
C ALA A 323 12.16 -2.95 16.10
N HIS A 324 12.49 -1.66 16.23
CA HIS A 324 11.72 -0.72 17.04
C HIS A 324 10.29 -0.57 16.52
N ALA A 325 10.10 -0.36 15.22
CA ALA A 325 8.78 -0.20 14.62
C ALA A 325 7.94 -1.49 14.75
N LEU A 326 8.55 -2.66 14.62
CA LEU A 326 7.86 -3.95 14.84
C LEU A 326 7.44 -4.16 16.28
N ASP A 327 8.27 -3.76 17.26
CA ASP A 327 7.92 -3.82 18.67
C ASP A 327 6.72 -2.92 18.98
N GLN A 328 6.64 -1.73 18.37
CA GLN A 328 5.47 -0.86 18.48
C GLN A 328 4.21 -1.53 17.90
N VAL A 329 4.29 -2.09 16.69
CA VAL A 329 3.17 -2.82 16.07
C VAL A 329 2.76 -4.04 16.90
N ARG A 330 3.72 -4.73 17.52
CA ARG A 330 3.44 -5.90 18.37
C ARG A 330 2.75 -5.51 19.67
N ALA A 331 3.13 -4.39 20.26
CA ALA A 331 2.54 -3.88 21.49
C ALA A 331 1.13 -3.30 21.28
N ALA A 332 0.94 -2.51 20.21
CA ALA A 332 -0.30 -1.79 19.97
C ALA A 332 -1.29 -2.54 19.03
N GLY A 333 -0.81 -3.53 18.28
CA GLY A 333 -1.51 -4.09 17.10
C GLY A 333 -1.39 -3.16 15.90
N ASN A 334 -1.64 -3.68 14.68
CA ASN A 334 -1.68 -2.84 13.47
C ASN A 334 -2.99 -2.05 13.36
N GLY A 335 -3.13 -1.27 12.29
CA GLY A 335 -4.30 -0.43 12.03
C GLY A 335 -5.65 -1.15 12.17
N ALA A 336 -5.80 -2.34 11.59
CA ALA A 336 -7.03 -3.11 11.70
C ALA A 336 -7.36 -3.55 13.15
N GLN A 337 -6.34 -3.93 13.93
CA GLN A 337 -6.52 -4.29 15.34
C GLN A 337 -6.91 -3.07 16.17
N ARG A 338 -6.24 -1.93 15.95
CA ARG A 338 -6.52 -0.69 16.68
C ARG A 338 -7.92 -0.16 16.39
N GLN A 339 -8.37 -0.20 15.14
CA GLN A 339 -9.74 0.18 14.78
C GLN A 339 -10.80 -0.68 15.49
N ARG A 340 -10.62 -2.01 15.51
CA ARG A 340 -11.54 -2.90 16.25
C ARG A 340 -11.53 -2.66 17.75
N ALA A 341 -10.35 -2.46 18.33
CA ALA A 341 -10.21 -2.14 19.75
C ALA A 341 -10.90 -0.81 20.12
N ALA A 342 -10.83 0.20 19.25
CA ALA A 342 -11.55 1.46 19.43
C ALA A 342 -13.07 1.30 19.32
N HIS A 343 -13.55 0.38 18.46
CA HIS A 343 -14.97 0.11 18.28
C HIS A 343 -15.60 -0.76 19.39
N ASP A 344 -14.83 -1.67 20.02
CA ASP A 344 -15.34 -2.64 21.03
C ASP A 344 -15.63 -2.04 22.42
N GLY A 345 -15.25 -0.79 22.68
CA GLY A 345 -15.68 -0.02 23.87
C GLY A 345 -17.16 0.36 23.78
N ALA A 346 -17.71 1.10 24.75
CA ALA A 346 -19.09 1.65 24.67
C ALA A 346 -19.23 2.78 23.60
N ALA A 347 -18.49 2.65 22.49
CA ALA A 347 -18.09 3.65 21.54
C ALA A 347 -18.73 3.42 20.16
N ARG A 348 -18.98 4.53 19.47
CA ARG A 348 -19.55 4.59 18.12
C ARG A 348 -18.40 4.69 17.11
N MET A 349 -18.67 4.52 15.82
CA MET A 349 -17.69 4.72 14.73
C MET A 349 -16.90 6.05 14.81
N ALA A 350 -17.37 7.04 15.57
CA ALA A 350 -16.64 8.25 15.92
C ALA A 350 -15.23 7.99 16.49
N ASP A 351 -15.06 7.04 17.41
CA ASP A 351 -13.76 6.77 18.04
C ASP A 351 -12.78 6.14 17.04
N VAL A 352 -13.30 5.36 16.10
CA VAL A 352 -12.52 4.84 14.97
C VAL A 352 -12.08 5.97 14.05
N LEU A 353 -12.95 6.94 13.77
CA LEU A 353 -12.60 8.13 12.98
C LEU A 353 -11.52 8.97 13.67
N ASP A 354 -11.65 9.21 14.98
CA ASP A 354 -10.69 9.99 15.75
C ASP A 354 -9.32 9.28 15.84
N LEU A 355 -9.31 7.94 15.93
CA LEU A 355 -8.09 7.14 15.85
C LEU A 355 -7.36 7.27 14.50
N LEU A 356 -8.14 7.34 13.41
CA LEU A 356 -7.62 7.33 12.03
C LEU A 356 -7.28 8.73 11.50
N ALA A 357 -7.81 9.77 12.13
CA ALA A 357 -7.60 11.14 11.73
C ALA A 357 -6.16 11.57 12.08
N TRP A 358 -5.47 12.17 11.10
CA TRP A 358 -4.19 12.82 11.38
C TRP A 358 -4.42 14.06 12.25
N PRO A 359 -3.62 14.27 13.32
CA PRO A 359 -3.77 15.44 14.17
C PRO A 359 -3.46 16.73 13.41
N THR A 360 -4.15 17.81 13.79
CA THR A 360 -4.04 19.16 13.21
C THR A 360 -3.66 20.17 14.27
#